data_AF-U4U6H3-F1
#
_entry.id   AF-U4U6H3-F1
#
_cell.length_a   1.000
_cell.length_b   1.000
_cell.length_c   1.000
_cell.angle_alpha   90.00
_cell.angle_beta   90.00
_cell.angle_gamma   90.00
#
_symmetry.space_group_name_H-M   'P 1'
#
loop_
_entity.id
_entity.type
_entity.pdbx_description
1 polymer ?
#
loop_
_entity_poly.entity_id
_entity_poly.type
_entity_poly.pdbx_seq_one_letter_code
_entity_poly.pdbx_strand_id
1 'polypeptide(L)'
;TVPHSNLTRFCGHKFSQDIFVLKYGQLQTGQFFHFYIGCILTMKQLAILAVTVISLIEAYRLPTNVMPESYRLEIVAPFGEKNNFDFEGKVWIETSCVTPTNNITLHSKGLEIDKTHVRLKDISSKAGKEIKDLKISFNTEHDFLIIAFDQTLTEDHRYEIYIPFKGKLDDSLAGFYRSSYTDAKTKEKKWLGVTQFEAISARRAFPCFDEPAMKATFDISIARKDGYKSISNMPLLSTEPMEDKPGWYWDNFDISVPMSTYLVAYVVSDFHYKEAEPIDNNNVTFRIWSRQDAIDQVIAVFTICNSLVIQKALQVDFAKDVGPKALRFYEKFFNIGYPLPKQDMIAIPDFSAGAMENWGLITYRESYLLYDPKVSAKVSQHSVASVIAHELAHQWFGNLVTMKWWTDLWLNEGFATYMASVAVDHLFPQWNSLQEEGATDMLSVFSFDALRSSHPVSVPIGDPKEIDEIFDTISYKKGSSLIRMMSLFLGEETLRAGVSNYLREHR
;
A
#
# COMPACT_ATOMS: atom_id res chain seq x y z
N THR A 1 40.56 72.35 7.91
CA THR A 1 41.63 73.21 7.35
C THR A 1 42.68 72.31 6.73
N VAL A 2 42.92 72.52 5.44
CA VAL A 2 43.65 71.71 4.43
C VAL A 2 45.19 71.80 4.62
N PRO A 3 46.10 71.35 3.72
CA PRO A 3 46.11 70.31 2.64
C PRO A 3 47.46 69.55 2.48
N HIS A 4 47.50 68.60 1.52
CA HIS A 4 48.47 68.45 0.39
C HIS A 4 48.63 66.96 0.04
N SER A 5 48.72 66.47 -1.21
CA SER A 5 49.13 67.00 -2.53
C SER A 5 48.67 65.98 -3.60
N ASN A 6 47.96 66.31 -4.69
CA ASN A 6 48.32 66.97 -5.96
C ASN A 6 49.06 66.11 -7.02
N LEU A 7 48.70 66.40 -8.29
CA LEU A 7 49.35 66.11 -9.60
C LEU A 7 48.91 64.79 -10.31
N THR A 8 48.53 64.72 -11.61
CA THR A 8 48.60 65.70 -12.74
C THR A 8 47.93 65.19 -14.03
N ARG A 9 47.35 66.12 -14.83
CA ARG A 9 47.44 66.33 -16.32
C ARG A 9 47.01 65.20 -17.30
N PHE A 10 46.54 65.42 -18.53
CA PHE A 10 46.53 66.56 -19.48
C PHE A 10 45.43 66.33 -20.58
N CYS A 11 45.07 67.43 -21.27
CA CYS A 11 44.32 67.63 -22.54
C CYS A 11 44.44 66.53 -23.62
N GLY A 12 43.57 66.39 -24.63
CA GLY A 12 42.43 67.17 -25.13
C GLY A 12 42.20 66.88 -26.63
N HIS A 13 40.96 67.06 -27.11
CA HIS A 13 40.48 67.26 -28.51
C HIS A 13 40.88 66.27 -29.63
N LYS A 14 40.08 65.96 -30.66
CA LYS A 14 38.64 66.02 -31.01
C LYS A 14 38.53 65.28 -32.36
N PHE A 15 37.42 64.57 -32.58
CA PHE A 15 36.83 64.11 -33.85
C PHE A 15 37.54 63.08 -34.75
N SER A 16 36.92 61.89 -34.82
CA SER A 16 36.36 61.30 -36.06
C SER A 16 35.47 60.12 -35.66
N GLN A 17 34.17 60.38 -35.54
CA GLN A 17 33.11 59.36 -35.53
C GLN A 17 32.76 59.03 -36.98
N ASP A 18 32.19 57.84 -37.15
CA ASP A 18 31.70 57.24 -38.40
C ASP A 18 32.72 56.30 -39.08
N ILE A 19 32.29 55.05 -39.31
CA ILE A 19 32.97 53.88 -39.92
C ILE A 19 33.20 52.68 -38.98
N PHE A 20 32.90 52.74 -37.67
CA PHE A 20 32.98 51.56 -36.78
C PHE A 20 31.65 50.94 -36.30
N VAL A 21 30.51 51.43 -36.78
CA VAL A 21 29.18 50.95 -36.31
C VAL A 21 28.58 49.84 -37.18
N LEU A 22 29.06 49.61 -38.41
CA LEU A 22 28.43 48.65 -39.32
C LEU A 22 29.01 47.22 -39.31
N LYS A 23 30.11 46.96 -38.58
CA LYS A 23 30.68 45.59 -38.47
C LYS A 23 30.39 44.87 -37.15
N TYR A 24 29.90 45.56 -36.11
CA TYR A 24 29.54 44.92 -34.83
C TYR A 24 28.02 44.66 -34.66
N GLY A 25 27.15 45.37 -35.39
CA GLY A 25 25.70 45.18 -35.31
C GLY A 25 25.16 43.91 -35.99
N GLN A 26 25.89 43.34 -36.95
CA GLN A 26 25.48 42.09 -37.63
C GLN A 26 25.95 40.81 -36.91
N LEU A 27 26.96 40.88 -36.04
CA LEU A 27 27.46 39.72 -35.30
C LEU A 27 26.68 39.45 -34.00
N GLN A 28 26.15 40.49 -33.35
CA GLN A 28 25.33 40.31 -32.13
C GLN A 28 23.89 39.87 -32.44
N THR A 29 23.29 40.33 -33.54
CA THR A 29 21.93 39.92 -33.93
C THR A 29 21.85 38.43 -34.28
N GLY A 30 22.87 37.87 -34.94
CA GLY A 30 22.96 36.43 -35.22
C GLY A 30 23.11 35.56 -33.96
N GLN A 31 23.87 36.01 -32.95
CA GLN A 31 24.04 35.27 -31.69
C GLN A 31 22.77 35.28 -30.82
N PHE A 32 22.07 36.41 -30.72
CA PHE A 32 20.78 36.47 -30.05
C PHE A 32 19.71 35.65 -30.78
N PHE A 33 19.73 35.64 -32.12
CA PHE A 33 18.81 34.83 -32.91
C PHE A 33 19.09 33.31 -32.76
N HIS A 34 20.36 32.90 -32.72
CA HIS A 34 20.74 31.52 -32.42
C HIS A 34 20.44 31.10 -30.98
N PHE A 35 20.60 31.99 -30.00
CA PHE A 35 20.20 31.73 -28.61
C PHE A 35 18.68 31.59 -28.48
N TYR A 36 17.91 32.47 -29.13
CA TYR A 36 16.44 32.43 -29.13
C TYR A 36 15.89 31.20 -29.86
N ILE A 37 16.47 30.83 -31.01
CA ILE A 37 16.16 29.57 -31.71
C ILE A 37 16.55 28.37 -30.83
N GLY A 38 17.70 28.42 -30.16
CA GLY A 38 18.13 27.40 -29.20
C GLY A 38 17.14 27.20 -28.06
N CYS A 39 16.65 28.29 -27.45
CA CYS A 39 15.62 28.27 -26.41
C CYS A 39 14.26 27.76 -26.92
N ILE A 40 13.87 28.13 -28.14
CA ILE A 40 12.63 27.61 -28.75
C ILE A 40 12.76 26.13 -29.07
N LEU A 41 13.91 25.68 -29.57
CA LEU A 41 14.19 24.28 -29.88
C LEU A 41 14.24 23.45 -28.60
N THR A 42 14.85 23.94 -27.52
CA THR A 42 14.82 23.25 -26.21
C THR A 42 13.43 23.25 -25.60
N MET A 43 12.66 24.35 -25.66
CA MET A 43 11.27 24.35 -25.20
C MET A 43 10.37 23.41 -26.04
N LYS A 44 10.59 23.32 -27.36
CA LYS A 44 9.90 22.34 -28.21
C LYS A 44 10.30 20.92 -27.88
N GLN A 45 11.58 20.65 -27.63
CA GLN A 45 12.05 19.32 -27.21
C GLN A 45 11.50 18.94 -25.84
N LEU A 46 11.46 19.87 -24.88
CA LEU A 46 10.83 19.69 -23.57
C LEU A 46 9.32 19.45 -23.70
N ALA A 47 8.62 20.18 -24.58
CA ALA A 47 7.20 19.98 -24.82
C ALA A 47 6.91 18.64 -25.51
N ILE A 48 7.72 18.24 -26.50
CA ILE A 48 7.62 16.92 -27.14
C ILE A 48 7.90 15.82 -26.12
N LEU A 49 8.96 15.96 -25.31
CA LEU A 49 9.29 15.00 -24.26
C LEU A 49 8.14 14.90 -23.24
N ALA A 50 7.59 16.02 -22.80
CA ALA A 50 6.43 16.05 -21.90
C ALA A 50 5.20 15.38 -22.52
N VAL A 51 4.88 15.65 -23.79
CA VAL A 51 3.77 14.99 -24.50
C VAL A 51 4.00 13.48 -24.65
N THR A 52 5.24 13.07 -24.93
CA THR A 52 5.58 11.64 -25.06
C THR A 52 5.51 10.92 -23.71
N VAL A 53 5.97 11.58 -22.64
CA VAL A 53 5.87 11.07 -21.27
C VAL A 53 4.40 11.01 -20.82
N ILE A 54 3.59 12.03 -21.11
CA ILE A 54 2.15 12.01 -20.84
C ILE A 54 1.47 10.88 -21.60
N SER A 55 1.77 10.67 -22.89
CA SER A 55 1.15 9.58 -23.66
C SER A 55 1.62 8.18 -23.22
N LEU A 56 2.83 8.06 -22.68
CA LEU A 56 3.33 6.81 -22.08
C LEU A 56 2.67 6.55 -20.71
N ILE A 57 2.52 7.59 -19.88
CA ILE A 57 1.78 7.50 -18.61
C ILE A 57 0.32 7.10 -18.88
N GLU A 58 -0.34 7.71 -19.86
CA GLU A 58 -1.73 7.36 -20.22
C GLU A 58 -1.89 5.92 -20.73
N ALA A 59 -0.83 5.28 -21.23
CA ALA A 59 -0.93 3.93 -21.79
C ALA A 59 -1.09 2.83 -20.72
N TYR A 60 -0.54 3.04 -19.52
CA TYR A 60 -0.60 2.10 -18.39
C TYR A 60 -1.76 2.38 -17.42
N ARG A 61 -2.40 3.54 -17.53
CA ARG A 61 -3.52 3.94 -16.66
C ARG A 61 -4.85 3.40 -17.18
N LEU A 62 -5.70 3.00 -16.26
CA LEU A 62 -7.06 2.61 -16.59
C LEU A 62 -7.88 3.81 -17.05
N PRO A 63 -8.74 3.64 -18.07
CA PRO A 63 -9.73 4.65 -18.43
C PRO A 63 -10.73 4.90 -17.28
N THR A 64 -11.16 6.15 -17.09
CA THR A 64 -12.05 6.56 -15.99
C THR A 64 -13.54 6.60 -16.37
N ASN A 65 -13.87 6.15 -17.58
CA ASN A 65 -15.26 6.07 -18.07
C ASN A 65 -16.14 5.10 -17.29
N VAL A 66 -15.54 4.12 -16.59
CA VAL A 66 -16.24 3.18 -15.71
C VAL A 66 -15.46 3.07 -14.41
N MET A 67 -16.14 3.28 -13.29
CA MET A 67 -15.53 3.28 -11.95
C MET A 67 -16.13 2.15 -11.11
N PRO A 68 -15.33 1.40 -10.33
CA PRO A 68 -15.85 0.38 -9.43
C PRO A 68 -16.58 1.00 -8.24
N GLU A 69 -17.61 0.30 -7.75
CA GLU A 69 -18.35 0.68 -6.54
C GLU A 69 -18.26 -0.40 -5.47
N SER A 70 -18.41 -1.67 -5.87
CA SER A 70 -18.35 -2.82 -4.98
C SER A 70 -17.81 -4.06 -5.69
N TYR A 71 -17.19 -4.94 -4.91
CA TYR A 71 -16.72 -6.25 -5.32
C TYR A 71 -17.36 -7.30 -4.42
N ARG A 72 -17.94 -8.33 -5.01
CA ARG A 72 -18.18 -9.61 -4.32
C ARG A 72 -17.18 -10.63 -4.81
N LEU A 73 -16.40 -11.19 -3.89
CA LEU A 73 -15.28 -12.08 -4.19
C LEU A 73 -15.47 -13.42 -3.47
N GLU A 74 -15.57 -14.49 -4.26
CA GLU A 74 -15.56 -15.86 -3.75
C GLU A 74 -14.23 -16.52 -4.15
N ILE A 75 -13.49 -17.06 -3.18
CA ILE A 75 -12.22 -17.78 -3.41
C ILE A 75 -12.30 -19.18 -2.80
N VAL A 76 -11.95 -20.20 -3.57
CA VAL A 76 -11.76 -21.59 -3.10
C VAL A 76 -10.27 -21.84 -2.92
N ALA A 77 -9.80 -21.86 -1.67
CA ALA A 77 -8.38 -22.01 -1.35
C ALA A 77 -8.02 -23.50 -1.18
N PRO A 78 -7.02 -24.05 -1.91
CA PRO A 78 -6.79 -25.50 -2.02
C PRO A 78 -6.12 -26.15 -0.79
N PHE A 79 -5.92 -25.41 0.30
CA PHE A 79 -5.14 -25.91 1.44
C PHE A 79 -5.81 -27.10 2.14
N GLY A 80 -4.99 -28.11 2.47
CA GLY A 80 -5.46 -29.39 3.01
C GLY A 80 -5.77 -30.45 1.94
N GLU A 81 -5.61 -30.13 0.65
CA GLU A 81 -5.48 -31.11 -0.43
C GLU A 81 -4.00 -31.43 -0.70
N LYS A 82 -3.69 -32.69 -1.07
CA LYS A 82 -2.30 -33.09 -1.32
C LYS A 82 -1.83 -32.53 -2.66
N ASN A 83 -0.74 -31.75 -2.64
CA ASN A 83 -0.06 -31.23 -3.82
C ASN A 83 -0.93 -30.38 -4.77
N ASN A 84 -1.99 -29.75 -4.26
CA ASN A 84 -2.80 -28.81 -5.00
C ASN A 84 -2.48 -27.37 -4.55
N PHE A 85 -2.13 -26.51 -5.51
CA PHE A 85 -1.85 -25.09 -5.28
C PHE A 85 -2.58 -24.22 -6.30
N ASP A 86 -3.60 -24.76 -6.97
CA ASP A 86 -4.47 -24.02 -7.85
C ASP A 86 -5.68 -23.55 -7.03
N PHE A 87 -6.02 -22.27 -7.13
CA PHE A 87 -7.22 -21.72 -6.51
C PHE A 87 -8.21 -21.32 -7.59
N GLU A 88 -9.49 -21.44 -7.26
CA GLU A 88 -10.58 -21.00 -8.11
C GLU A 88 -11.26 -19.80 -7.47
N GLY A 89 -11.76 -18.89 -8.29
CA GLY A 89 -12.48 -17.75 -7.77
C GLY A 89 -13.52 -17.20 -8.73
N LYS A 90 -14.40 -16.39 -8.17
CA LYS A 90 -15.42 -15.66 -8.91
C LYS A 90 -15.45 -14.24 -8.36
N VAL A 91 -15.52 -13.27 -9.26
CA VAL A 91 -15.72 -11.88 -8.88
C VAL A 91 -16.95 -11.32 -9.58
N TRP A 92 -17.77 -10.63 -8.82
CA TRP A 92 -18.81 -9.72 -9.32
C TRP A 92 -18.37 -8.31 -8.99
N ILE A 93 -18.34 -7.43 -9.98
CA ILE A 93 -17.92 -6.04 -9.83
C ILE A 93 -19.09 -5.16 -10.21
N GLU A 94 -19.68 -4.47 -9.25
CA GLU A 94 -20.63 -3.41 -9.55
C GLU A 94 -19.84 -2.13 -9.88
N THR A 95 -20.25 -1.48 -10.96
CA THR A 95 -19.57 -0.30 -11.52
C THR A 95 -20.58 0.75 -11.91
N SER A 96 -20.18 2.02 -11.91
CA SER A 96 -20.93 3.12 -12.52
C SER A 96 -20.25 3.61 -13.80
N CYS A 97 -21.05 3.88 -14.82
CA CYS A 97 -20.59 4.49 -16.05
C CYS A 97 -20.56 6.02 -15.91
N VAL A 98 -19.36 6.58 -15.85
CA VAL A 98 -19.12 8.02 -15.70
C VAL A 98 -19.20 8.74 -17.04
N THR A 99 -18.69 8.12 -18.11
CA THR A 99 -18.85 8.63 -19.47
C THR A 99 -19.22 7.50 -20.43
N PRO A 100 -20.11 7.75 -21.41
CA PRO A 100 -20.57 6.72 -22.33
C PRO A 100 -19.41 6.02 -23.04
N THR A 101 -19.39 4.69 -22.96
CA THR A 101 -18.30 3.86 -23.51
C THR A 101 -18.85 2.55 -24.08
N ASN A 102 -18.10 1.91 -24.97
CA ASN A 102 -18.38 0.58 -25.51
C ASN A 102 -17.32 -0.46 -25.08
N ASN A 103 -16.51 -0.11 -24.07
CA ASN A 103 -15.44 -0.93 -23.56
C ASN A 103 -15.24 -0.71 -22.06
N ILE A 104 -15.00 -1.81 -21.34
CA ILE A 104 -14.52 -1.80 -19.96
C ILE A 104 -13.13 -2.44 -19.94
N THR A 105 -12.14 -1.70 -19.45
CA THR A 105 -10.76 -2.19 -19.24
C THR A 105 -10.50 -2.27 -17.74
N LEU A 106 -9.96 -3.39 -17.28
CA LEU A 106 -9.52 -3.61 -15.90
C LEU A 106 -8.22 -4.44 -15.88
N HIS A 107 -7.58 -4.60 -14.73
CA HIS A 107 -6.33 -5.35 -14.60
C HIS A 107 -6.55 -6.84 -14.33
N SER A 108 -5.73 -7.69 -14.95
CA SER A 108 -5.67 -9.14 -14.69
C SER A 108 -4.33 -9.70 -15.14
N LYS A 109 -3.62 -10.42 -14.25
CA LYS A 109 -2.29 -10.97 -14.53
C LYS A 109 -2.15 -12.41 -14.04
N GLY A 110 -1.81 -13.32 -14.94
CA GLY A 110 -1.53 -14.72 -14.57
C GLY A 110 -2.77 -15.51 -14.10
N LEU A 111 -3.97 -15.03 -14.44
CA LEU A 111 -5.24 -15.71 -14.16
C LEU A 111 -5.79 -16.35 -15.44
N GLU A 112 -6.29 -17.57 -15.31
CA GLU A 112 -7.01 -18.26 -16.36
C GLU A 112 -8.50 -17.88 -16.30
N ILE A 113 -9.01 -17.25 -17.37
CA ILE A 113 -10.40 -16.80 -17.45
C ILE A 113 -11.06 -17.45 -18.66
N ASP A 114 -12.14 -18.19 -18.42
CA ASP A 114 -13.01 -18.67 -19.49
C ASP A 114 -13.90 -17.52 -19.97
N LYS A 115 -13.51 -16.94 -21.10
CA LYS A 115 -14.20 -15.84 -21.78
C LYS A 115 -15.67 -16.14 -22.05
N THR A 116 -16.05 -17.41 -22.24
CA THR A 116 -17.44 -17.78 -22.53
C THR A 116 -18.35 -17.69 -21.31
N HIS A 117 -17.80 -17.56 -20.10
CA HIS A 117 -18.53 -17.44 -18.85
C HIS A 117 -18.55 -16.03 -18.26
N VAL A 118 -17.79 -15.09 -18.83
CA VAL A 118 -17.85 -13.68 -18.44
C VAL A 118 -19.19 -13.08 -18.82
N ARG A 119 -19.81 -12.31 -17.92
CA ARG A 119 -21.11 -11.67 -18.13
C ARG A 119 -21.04 -10.19 -17.78
N LEU A 120 -21.83 -9.39 -18.48
CA LEU A 120 -22.03 -7.98 -18.21
C LEU A 120 -23.52 -7.69 -18.20
N LYS A 121 -24.00 -7.04 -17.14
CA LYS A 121 -25.42 -6.77 -16.94
C LYS A 121 -25.64 -5.33 -16.53
N ASP A 122 -26.54 -4.63 -17.21
CA ASP A 122 -27.09 -3.36 -16.71
C ASP A 122 -28.02 -3.66 -15.53
N ILE A 123 -27.66 -3.17 -14.35
CA ILE A 123 -28.40 -3.37 -13.10
C ILE A 123 -29.14 -2.11 -12.65
N SER A 124 -29.25 -1.10 -13.52
CA SER A 124 -29.95 0.16 -13.23
C SER A 124 -31.47 -0.01 -13.11
N SER A 125 -32.01 -1.10 -13.66
CA SER A 125 -33.42 -1.49 -13.51
C SER A 125 -33.56 -2.80 -12.75
N LYS A 126 -34.66 -2.98 -12.01
CA LYS A 126 -34.91 -4.20 -11.20
C LYS A 126 -34.90 -5.51 -11.99
N ALA A 127 -35.27 -5.48 -13.27
CA ALA A 127 -35.21 -6.67 -14.12
C ALA A 127 -33.76 -7.00 -14.51
N GLY A 128 -32.93 -5.97 -14.65
CA GLY A 128 -31.59 -6.03 -15.22
C GLY A 128 -31.58 -6.46 -16.69
N LYS A 129 -30.60 -5.99 -17.46
CA LYS A 129 -30.48 -6.32 -18.89
C LYS A 129 -29.06 -6.80 -19.20
N GLU A 130 -28.94 -8.03 -19.67
CA GLU A 130 -27.65 -8.58 -20.09
C GLU A 130 -27.16 -7.88 -21.37
N ILE A 131 -25.89 -7.51 -21.37
CA ILE A 131 -25.16 -7.00 -22.53
C ILE A 131 -24.55 -8.20 -23.25
N LYS A 132 -24.95 -8.40 -24.51
CA LYS A 132 -24.58 -9.58 -25.31
C LYS A 132 -23.34 -9.32 -26.16
N ASP A 133 -22.82 -10.41 -26.74
CA ASP A 133 -21.77 -10.39 -27.76
C ASP A 133 -20.45 -9.75 -27.28
N LEU A 134 -20.08 -10.05 -26.03
CA LEU A 134 -18.85 -9.57 -25.41
C LEU A 134 -17.60 -10.11 -26.14
N LYS A 135 -16.69 -9.20 -26.49
CA LYS A 135 -15.39 -9.49 -27.09
C LYS A 135 -14.32 -9.29 -26.04
N ILE A 136 -13.74 -10.39 -25.55
CA ILE A 136 -12.79 -10.38 -24.45
C ILE A 136 -11.37 -10.61 -24.95
N SER A 137 -10.49 -9.65 -24.70
CA SER A 137 -9.08 -9.70 -25.05
C SER A 137 -8.18 -9.35 -23.86
N PHE A 138 -6.90 -9.71 -23.99
CA PHE A 138 -5.89 -9.42 -22.99
C PHE A 138 -4.78 -8.59 -23.63
N ASN A 139 -4.32 -7.57 -22.91
CA ASN A 139 -3.06 -6.90 -23.21
C ASN A 139 -2.06 -7.29 -22.10
N THR A 140 -1.14 -8.20 -22.43
CA THR A 140 -0.15 -8.72 -21.48
C THR A 140 0.98 -7.74 -21.18
N GLU A 141 1.17 -6.70 -21.99
CA GLU A 141 2.18 -5.68 -21.74
C GLU A 141 1.77 -4.75 -20.59
N HIS A 142 0.47 -4.45 -20.50
CA HIS A 142 -0.12 -3.55 -19.49
C HIS A 142 -0.94 -4.30 -18.42
N ASP A 143 -0.93 -5.64 -18.45
CA ASP A 143 -1.75 -6.49 -17.58
C ASP A 143 -3.26 -6.18 -17.64
N PHE A 144 -3.79 -5.84 -18.83
CA PHE A 144 -5.22 -5.51 -19.00
C PHE A 144 -6.06 -6.70 -19.47
N LEU A 145 -7.25 -6.82 -18.87
CA LEU A 145 -8.42 -7.52 -19.40
C LEU A 145 -9.37 -6.48 -20.00
N ILE A 146 -9.69 -6.65 -21.28
CA ILE A 146 -10.52 -5.73 -22.06
C ILE A 146 -11.82 -6.44 -22.43
N ILE A 147 -12.95 -5.83 -22.04
CA ILE A 147 -14.30 -6.33 -22.30
C ILE A 147 -14.99 -5.32 -23.24
N ALA A 148 -14.93 -5.59 -24.54
CA ALA A 148 -15.57 -4.75 -25.56
C ALA A 148 -16.95 -5.30 -25.95
N PHE A 149 -17.86 -4.42 -26.33
CA PHE A 149 -19.24 -4.78 -26.70
C PHE A 149 -19.83 -3.72 -27.64
N ASP A 150 -20.84 -4.09 -28.42
CA ASP A 150 -21.34 -3.20 -29.50
C ASP A 150 -22.34 -2.14 -28.98
N GLN A 151 -22.95 -2.36 -27.81
CA GLN A 151 -23.88 -1.40 -27.18
C GLN A 151 -23.12 -0.34 -26.37
N THR A 152 -23.37 0.95 -26.59
CA THR A 152 -22.81 2.00 -25.70
C THR A 152 -23.46 1.95 -24.31
N LEU A 153 -22.64 1.90 -23.26
CA LEU A 153 -23.09 2.07 -21.87
C LEU A 153 -23.61 3.50 -21.67
N THR A 154 -24.64 3.61 -20.86
CA THR A 154 -25.31 4.89 -20.58
C THR A 154 -24.67 5.53 -19.36
N GLU A 155 -24.43 6.84 -19.44
CA GLU A 155 -23.96 7.63 -18.30
C GLU A 155 -24.90 7.48 -17.10
N ASP A 156 -24.35 7.50 -15.89
CA ASP A 156 -25.04 7.31 -14.61
C ASP A 156 -25.73 5.95 -14.41
N HIS A 157 -25.67 5.03 -15.38
CA HIS A 157 -26.12 3.66 -15.21
C HIS A 157 -25.11 2.82 -14.42
N ARG A 158 -25.64 1.84 -13.69
CA ARG A 158 -24.86 0.84 -12.95
C ARG A 158 -24.80 -0.47 -13.71
N TYR A 159 -23.61 -1.09 -13.72
CA TYR A 159 -23.34 -2.33 -14.43
C TYR A 159 -22.64 -3.34 -13.50
N GLU A 160 -23.01 -4.61 -13.61
CA GLU A 160 -22.36 -5.72 -12.92
C GLU A 160 -21.54 -6.53 -13.92
N ILE A 161 -20.25 -6.71 -13.62
CA ILE A 161 -19.32 -7.57 -14.36
C ILE A 161 -19.13 -8.85 -13.56
N TYR A 162 -19.41 -10.01 -14.15
CA TYR A 162 -19.13 -11.31 -13.54
C TYR A 162 -17.99 -12.01 -14.28
N ILE A 163 -16.95 -12.43 -13.54
CA ILE A 163 -15.77 -13.10 -14.08
C ILE A 163 -15.40 -14.29 -13.18
N PRO A 164 -15.58 -15.53 -13.66
CA PRO A 164 -14.94 -16.70 -13.03
C PRO A 164 -13.49 -16.81 -13.50
N PHE A 165 -12.60 -17.17 -12.59
CA PHE A 165 -11.17 -17.27 -12.86
C PHE A 165 -10.52 -18.43 -12.07
N LYS A 166 -9.36 -18.86 -12.56
CA LYS A 166 -8.45 -19.74 -11.82
C LYS A 166 -7.07 -19.09 -11.72
N GLY A 167 -6.39 -19.32 -10.61
CA GLY A 167 -5.04 -18.85 -10.40
C GLY A 167 -4.19 -19.92 -9.73
N LYS A 168 -2.90 -19.63 -9.61
CA LYS A 168 -1.92 -20.53 -9.01
C LYS A 168 -1.20 -19.83 -7.86
N LEU A 169 -1.15 -20.50 -6.73
CA LEU A 169 -0.36 -20.09 -5.57
C LEU A 169 1.10 -20.44 -5.84
N ASP A 170 1.88 -19.42 -6.25
CA ASP A 170 3.31 -19.56 -6.50
C ASP A 170 4.14 -19.08 -5.29
N ASP A 171 5.46 -19.12 -5.46
CA ASP A 171 6.45 -18.71 -4.44
C ASP A 171 6.95 -17.27 -4.66
N SER A 172 6.20 -16.44 -5.42
CA SER A 172 6.63 -15.08 -5.79
C SER A 172 6.49 -14.06 -4.64
N LEU A 173 5.80 -14.43 -3.55
CA LEU A 173 5.51 -13.55 -2.41
C LEU A 173 4.70 -12.30 -2.81
N ALA A 174 3.89 -12.41 -3.86
CA ALA A 174 3.03 -11.36 -4.38
C ALA A 174 1.75 -11.96 -4.98
N GLY A 175 0.65 -11.21 -4.96
CA GLY A 175 -0.68 -11.73 -5.28
C GLY A 175 -1.18 -12.63 -4.16
N PHE A 176 -2.00 -13.64 -4.50
CA PHE A 176 -2.34 -14.72 -3.57
C PHE A 176 -1.33 -15.84 -3.74
N TYR A 177 -0.46 -16.01 -2.75
CA TYR A 177 0.72 -16.88 -2.83
C TYR A 177 0.72 -17.91 -1.68
N ARG A 178 1.59 -18.92 -1.79
CA ARG A 178 1.75 -19.93 -0.72
C ARG A 178 2.99 -19.62 0.14
N SER A 179 2.86 -19.77 1.44
CA SER A 179 3.97 -19.81 2.39
C SER A 179 3.95 -21.13 3.15
N SER A 180 5.02 -21.43 3.89
CA SER A 180 5.10 -22.64 4.68
C SER A 180 5.90 -22.49 5.96
N TYR A 181 5.66 -23.38 6.92
CA TYR A 181 6.53 -23.55 8.08
C TYR A 181 6.68 -25.03 8.43
N THR A 182 7.69 -25.34 9.25
CA THR A 182 7.87 -26.68 9.79
C THR A 182 7.21 -26.74 11.16
N ASP A 183 6.21 -27.61 11.33
CA ASP A 183 5.58 -27.79 12.63
C ASP A 183 6.58 -28.31 13.67
N ALA A 184 6.69 -27.63 14.81
CA ALA A 184 7.68 -27.98 15.82
C ALA A 184 7.47 -29.36 16.45
N LYS A 185 6.22 -29.86 16.51
CA LYS A 185 5.87 -31.14 17.15
C LYS A 185 5.93 -32.31 16.16
N THR A 186 5.25 -32.19 15.01
CA THR A 186 5.15 -33.27 14.02
C THR A 186 6.33 -33.30 13.05
N LYS A 187 7.08 -32.19 12.94
CA LYS A 187 8.13 -31.98 11.93
C LYS A 187 7.63 -31.99 10.49
N GLU A 188 6.31 -31.93 10.29
CA GLU A 188 5.72 -31.85 8.96
C GLU A 188 5.75 -30.42 8.43
N LYS A 189 5.90 -30.29 7.11
CA LYS A 189 5.75 -29.00 6.42
C LYS A 189 4.26 -28.65 6.33
N LYS A 190 3.87 -27.54 6.94
CA LYS A 190 2.52 -26.97 6.87
C LYS A 190 2.51 -25.84 5.85
N TRP A 191 1.41 -25.72 5.11
CA TRP A 191 1.22 -24.72 4.06
C TRP A 191 0.13 -23.75 4.47
N LEU A 192 0.28 -22.49 4.06
CA LEU A 192 -0.70 -21.45 4.24
C LEU A 192 -0.78 -20.58 2.98
N GLY A 193 -1.91 -19.93 2.78
CA GLY A 193 -2.13 -18.96 1.71
C GLY A 193 -2.16 -17.56 2.27
N VAL A 194 -1.46 -16.64 1.63
CA VAL A 194 -1.30 -15.26 2.07
C VAL A 194 -1.42 -14.35 0.86
N THR A 195 -1.99 -13.17 1.06
CA THR A 195 -2.05 -12.10 0.05
C THR A 195 -1.00 -11.05 0.31
N GLN A 196 -0.31 -10.59 -0.75
CA GLN A 196 0.50 -9.38 -0.76
C GLN A 196 0.20 -8.62 -2.05
N PHE A 197 -0.59 -7.55 -1.97
CA PHE A 197 -1.11 -6.86 -3.14
C PHE A 197 -0.43 -5.55 -3.46
N GLU A 198 0.23 -4.91 -2.50
CA GLU A 198 1.00 -3.71 -2.79
C GLU A 198 2.22 -4.03 -3.68
N ALA A 199 2.50 -3.24 -4.73
CA ALA A 199 1.71 -2.08 -5.20
C ALA A 199 0.60 -2.43 -6.21
N ILE A 200 0.82 -3.43 -7.05
CA ILE A 200 0.00 -3.72 -8.25
C ILE A 200 -0.27 -5.23 -8.41
N SER A 201 -0.40 -5.94 -7.30
CA SER A 201 -0.48 -7.40 -7.27
C SER A 201 -1.88 -7.93 -6.95
N ALA A 202 -2.88 -7.09 -6.63
CA ALA A 202 -4.27 -7.57 -6.49
C ALA A 202 -4.78 -8.21 -7.78
N ARG A 203 -4.39 -7.65 -8.94
CA ARG A 203 -4.65 -8.20 -10.29
C ARG A 203 -4.15 -9.63 -10.52
N ARG A 204 -3.27 -10.15 -9.66
CA ARG A 204 -2.76 -11.53 -9.69
C ARG A 204 -3.62 -12.51 -8.89
N ALA A 205 -4.55 -11.99 -8.09
CA ALA A 205 -5.45 -12.78 -7.26
C ALA A 205 -6.89 -12.77 -7.78
N PHE A 206 -7.35 -11.62 -8.31
CA PHE A 206 -8.64 -11.51 -8.99
C PHE A 206 -8.61 -10.35 -10.01
N PRO A 207 -9.40 -10.43 -11.10
CA PRO A 207 -9.51 -9.31 -12.04
C PRO A 207 -10.15 -8.09 -11.37
N CYS A 208 -9.50 -6.93 -11.44
CA CYS A 208 -9.97 -5.73 -10.73
C CYS A 208 -9.46 -4.42 -11.32
N PHE A 209 -10.08 -3.30 -10.92
CA PHE A 209 -9.59 -1.96 -11.19
C PHE A 209 -8.43 -1.63 -10.24
N ASP A 210 -7.26 -2.21 -10.52
CA ASP A 210 -6.10 -2.23 -9.61
C ASP A 210 -5.29 -0.92 -9.61
N GLU A 211 -5.94 0.19 -9.25
CA GLU A 211 -5.34 1.51 -9.01
C GLU A 211 -5.82 2.10 -7.67
N PRO A 212 -4.95 2.76 -6.89
CA PRO A 212 -5.28 3.17 -5.51
C PRO A 212 -6.46 4.13 -5.40
N ALA A 213 -6.66 5.03 -6.37
CA ALA A 213 -7.79 5.97 -6.36
C ALA A 213 -9.15 5.32 -6.63
N MET A 214 -9.19 4.10 -7.19
CA MET A 214 -10.42 3.40 -7.56
C MET A 214 -10.98 2.58 -6.39
N LYS A 215 -11.24 3.25 -5.26
CA LYS A 215 -11.76 2.62 -4.04
C LYS A 215 -13.15 2.01 -4.26
N ALA A 216 -13.41 0.88 -3.60
CA ALA A 216 -14.68 0.18 -3.60
C ALA A 216 -14.89 -0.58 -2.29
N THR A 217 -16.10 -1.07 -2.05
CA THR A 217 -16.35 -2.02 -0.95
C THR A 217 -16.05 -3.46 -1.40
N PHE A 218 -15.70 -4.33 -0.46
CA PHE A 218 -15.40 -5.74 -0.72
C PHE A 218 -16.22 -6.64 0.20
N ASP A 219 -17.04 -7.49 -0.41
CA ASP A 219 -17.76 -8.61 0.20
C ASP A 219 -16.99 -9.89 -0.13
N ILE A 220 -16.35 -10.50 0.88
CA ILE A 220 -15.37 -11.58 0.68
C ILE A 220 -15.90 -12.87 1.31
N SER A 221 -15.90 -13.94 0.53
CA SER A 221 -16.18 -15.30 0.97
C SER A 221 -15.01 -16.21 0.61
N ILE A 222 -14.51 -16.96 1.60
CA ILE A 222 -13.38 -17.89 1.42
C ILE A 222 -13.81 -19.31 1.75
N ALA A 223 -13.74 -20.20 0.77
CA ALA A 223 -13.93 -21.62 0.95
C ALA A 223 -12.60 -22.27 1.39
N ARG A 224 -12.66 -22.99 2.50
CA ARG A 224 -11.52 -23.72 3.08
C ARG A 224 -11.93 -25.10 3.58
N LYS A 225 -10.95 -25.99 3.70
CA LYS A 225 -11.15 -27.32 4.27
C LYS A 225 -11.19 -27.28 5.80
N ASP A 226 -11.84 -28.28 6.39
CA ASP A 226 -11.78 -28.53 7.83
C ASP A 226 -10.34 -28.56 8.37
N GLY A 227 -10.14 -28.03 9.57
CA GLY A 227 -8.83 -27.88 10.22
C GLY A 227 -8.03 -26.62 9.83
N TYR A 228 -8.44 -25.91 8.76
CA TYR A 228 -7.93 -24.56 8.46
C TYR A 228 -8.88 -23.49 8.98
N LYS A 229 -8.37 -22.27 9.15
CA LYS A 229 -9.13 -21.05 9.39
C LYS A 229 -8.86 -20.07 8.26
N SER A 230 -9.83 -19.21 7.97
CA SER A 230 -9.61 -18.06 7.10
C SER A 230 -9.83 -16.77 7.89
N ILE A 231 -9.02 -15.75 7.60
CA ILE A 231 -9.16 -14.39 8.11
C ILE A 231 -9.04 -13.42 6.94
N SER A 232 -9.74 -12.30 6.99
CA SER A 232 -9.70 -11.24 5.97
C SER A 232 -9.72 -9.86 6.63
N ASN A 233 -9.90 -8.77 5.87
CA ASN A 233 -9.95 -7.39 6.37
C ASN A 233 -11.02 -7.20 7.46
N MET A 234 -12.19 -7.80 7.27
CA MET A 234 -13.37 -7.63 8.11
C MET A 234 -13.63 -8.83 9.04
N PRO A 235 -14.49 -8.71 10.07
CA PRO A 235 -14.87 -9.83 10.92
C PRO A 235 -15.56 -10.96 10.16
N LEU A 236 -15.36 -12.20 10.62
CA LEU A 236 -16.11 -13.37 10.17
C LEU A 236 -17.56 -13.28 10.66
N LEU A 237 -18.53 -13.34 9.75
CA LEU A 237 -19.97 -13.33 10.05
C LEU A 237 -20.54 -14.74 10.23
N SER A 238 -20.29 -15.62 9.27
CA SER A 238 -20.78 -17.00 9.30
C SER A 238 -19.78 -17.98 8.70
N THR A 239 -19.88 -19.23 9.16
CA THR A 239 -19.20 -20.38 8.55
C THR A 239 -20.27 -21.40 8.18
N GLU A 240 -20.36 -21.75 6.90
CA GLU A 240 -21.41 -22.61 6.35
C GLU A 240 -20.79 -23.77 5.56
N PRO A 241 -21.31 -25.00 5.67
CA PRO A 241 -20.79 -26.13 4.89
C PRO A 241 -21.04 -25.93 3.40
N MET A 242 -20.06 -26.30 2.56
CA MET A 242 -20.26 -26.34 1.10
C MET A 242 -21.17 -27.52 0.73
N GLU A 243 -22.29 -27.22 0.04
CA GLU A 243 -23.28 -28.24 -0.36
C GLU A 243 -22.68 -29.30 -1.31
N ASP A 244 -21.78 -28.87 -2.19
CA ASP A 244 -21.18 -29.67 -3.26
C ASP A 244 -19.85 -30.34 -2.88
N LYS A 245 -19.25 -29.96 -1.74
CA LYS A 245 -17.93 -30.45 -1.32
C LYS A 245 -17.86 -30.77 0.18
N PRO A 246 -18.15 -32.03 0.59
CA PRO A 246 -18.10 -32.43 1.99
C PRO A 246 -16.74 -32.17 2.66
N GLY A 247 -16.76 -31.64 3.90
CA GLY A 247 -15.57 -31.27 4.66
C GLY A 247 -14.97 -29.92 4.29
N TRP A 248 -15.65 -29.16 3.43
CA TRP A 248 -15.33 -27.77 3.11
C TRP A 248 -16.40 -26.82 3.65
N TYR A 249 -15.97 -25.61 3.98
CA TYR A 249 -16.81 -24.58 4.55
C TYR A 249 -16.52 -23.23 3.89
N TRP A 250 -17.58 -22.48 3.59
CA TRP A 250 -17.53 -21.07 3.27
C TRP A 250 -17.46 -20.26 4.56
N ASP A 251 -16.41 -19.45 4.68
CA ASP A 251 -16.34 -18.36 5.65
C ASP A 251 -16.77 -17.07 4.95
N ASN A 252 -17.83 -16.44 5.45
CA ASN A 252 -18.36 -15.18 4.93
C ASN A 252 -17.94 -14.03 5.86
N PHE A 253 -17.26 -13.03 5.32
CA PHE A 253 -16.80 -11.86 6.07
C PHE A 253 -17.78 -10.70 5.93
N ASP A 254 -17.73 -9.76 6.88
CA ASP A 254 -18.50 -8.53 6.78
C ASP A 254 -18.00 -7.65 5.62
N ILE A 255 -18.87 -6.79 5.10
CA ILE A 255 -18.54 -5.95 3.94
C ILE A 255 -17.57 -4.85 4.38
N SER A 256 -16.48 -4.67 3.62
CA SER A 256 -15.51 -3.63 3.93
C SER A 256 -16.08 -2.22 3.75
N VAL A 257 -15.46 -1.25 4.44
CA VAL A 257 -15.55 0.15 4.03
C VAL A 257 -14.92 0.35 2.65
N PRO A 258 -15.20 1.47 1.93
CA PRO A 258 -14.53 1.78 0.68
C PRO A 258 -13.01 1.84 0.86
N MET A 259 -12.28 0.99 0.14
CA MET A 259 -10.83 0.89 0.22
C MET A 259 -10.22 0.54 -1.13
N SER A 260 -8.90 0.72 -1.25
CA SER A 260 -8.16 0.43 -2.47
C SER A 260 -7.86 -1.06 -2.59
N THR A 261 -7.74 -1.58 -3.81
CA THR A 261 -7.49 -3.01 -4.09
C THR A 261 -6.22 -3.54 -3.44
N TYR A 262 -5.16 -2.72 -3.34
CA TYR A 262 -3.88 -3.12 -2.75
C TYR A 262 -3.96 -3.43 -1.24
N LEU A 263 -5.05 -3.02 -0.57
CA LEU A 263 -5.30 -3.26 0.86
C LEU A 263 -6.19 -4.46 1.13
N VAL A 264 -6.76 -5.09 0.09
CA VAL A 264 -7.53 -6.32 0.24
C VAL A 264 -6.59 -7.42 0.75
N ALA A 265 -6.98 -8.13 1.80
CA ALA A 265 -6.21 -9.22 2.33
C ALA A 265 -7.06 -10.39 2.79
N TYR A 266 -6.54 -11.59 2.59
CA TYR A 266 -7.05 -12.81 3.19
C TYR A 266 -5.95 -13.83 3.38
N VAL A 267 -6.03 -14.57 4.49
CA VAL A 267 -5.08 -15.61 4.85
C VAL A 267 -5.84 -16.89 5.17
N VAL A 268 -5.37 -18.03 4.62
CA VAL A 268 -5.90 -19.36 4.94
C VAL A 268 -4.78 -20.19 5.55
N SER A 269 -4.91 -20.54 6.83
CA SER A 269 -3.85 -21.22 7.61
C SER A 269 -4.42 -22.07 8.74
N ASP A 270 -3.57 -22.85 9.40
CA ASP A 270 -3.87 -23.53 10.67
C ASP A 270 -3.43 -22.70 11.90
N PHE A 271 -3.23 -21.39 11.73
CA PHE A 271 -2.74 -20.52 12.79
C PHE A 271 -3.73 -20.34 13.95
N HIS A 272 -3.19 -19.88 15.07
CA HIS A 272 -3.92 -19.54 16.28
C HIS A 272 -3.67 -18.09 16.64
N TYR A 273 -4.49 -17.54 17.54
CA TYR A 273 -4.35 -16.16 17.97
C TYR A 273 -4.37 -16.00 19.49
N LYS A 274 -3.82 -14.87 19.94
CA LYS A 274 -4.13 -14.29 21.24
C LYS A 274 -4.86 -12.98 21.04
N GLU A 275 -5.95 -12.81 21.77
CA GLU A 275 -6.69 -11.56 21.82
C GLU A 275 -6.11 -10.67 22.92
N ALA A 276 -5.99 -9.38 22.64
CA ALA A 276 -5.59 -8.39 23.61
C ALA A 276 -6.80 -7.91 24.42
N GLU A 277 -6.55 -7.44 25.64
CA GLU A 277 -7.61 -6.82 26.44
C GLU A 277 -8.05 -5.50 25.79
N PRO A 278 -9.37 -5.21 25.73
CA PRO A 278 -9.88 -3.96 25.21
C PRO A 278 -9.32 -2.75 25.98
N ILE A 279 -9.01 -1.66 25.27
CA ILE A 279 -8.56 -0.39 25.87
C ILE A 279 -9.66 0.66 25.74
N ASP A 280 -9.95 1.35 26.86
CA ASP A 280 -10.90 2.47 26.92
C ASP A 280 -12.31 2.16 26.34
N ASN A 281 -12.74 0.89 26.32
CA ASN A 281 -13.99 0.43 25.69
C ASN A 281 -14.16 0.86 24.23
N ASN A 282 -13.08 0.94 23.44
CA ASN A 282 -13.15 1.34 22.02
C ASN A 282 -13.84 0.30 21.11
N ASN A 283 -14.33 -0.83 21.65
CA ASN A 283 -15.00 -1.93 20.95
C ASN A 283 -14.19 -2.53 19.77
N VAL A 284 -12.88 -2.26 19.68
CA VAL A 284 -12.02 -2.84 18.65
C VAL A 284 -11.48 -4.17 19.17
N THR A 285 -11.83 -5.26 18.48
CA THR A 285 -11.24 -6.57 18.75
C THR A 285 -9.82 -6.61 18.21
N PHE A 286 -8.83 -6.90 19.05
CA PHE A 286 -7.42 -6.85 18.64
C PHE A 286 -6.73 -8.20 18.86
N ARG A 287 -6.16 -8.80 17.80
CA ARG A 287 -5.61 -10.16 17.86
C ARG A 287 -4.26 -10.28 17.18
N ILE A 288 -3.38 -11.09 17.78
CA ILE A 288 -2.09 -11.46 17.19
C ILE A 288 -2.15 -12.93 16.76
N TRP A 289 -2.04 -13.17 15.46
CA TRP A 289 -2.08 -14.49 14.83
C TRP A 289 -0.67 -15.00 14.53
N SER A 290 -0.43 -16.27 14.80
CA SER A 290 0.84 -16.92 14.48
C SER A 290 0.69 -18.45 14.51
N ARG A 291 1.71 -19.16 14.01
CA ARG A 291 1.87 -20.61 14.24
C ARG A 291 1.81 -20.96 15.73
N GLN A 292 1.27 -22.13 16.02
CA GLN A 292 0.91 -22.56 17.38
C GLN A 292 2.09 -22.56 18.37
N ASP A 293 3.29 -22.89 17.90
CA ASP A 293 4.50 -22.96 18.73
C ASP A 293 5.08 -21.59 19.07
N ALA A 294 4.79 -20.54 18.29
CA ALA A 294 5.08 -19.16 18.65
C ALA A 294 4.01 -18.55 19.58
N ILE A 295 2.76 -19.01 19.48
CA ILE A 295 1.65 -18.59 20.36
C ILE A 295 1.83 -19.09 21.78
N ASP A 296 2.21 -20.37 21.96
CA ASP A 296 2.25 -21.03 23.27
C ASP A 296 3.49 -21.93 23.39
N GLN A 297 4.68 -21.32 23.36
CA GLN A 297 5.93 -22.06 23.53
C GLN A 297 6.07 -22.51 24.98
N VAL A 298 5.91 -23.81 25.26
CA VAL A 298 6.26 -24.36 26.58
C VAL A 298 7.78 -24.39 26.71
N ILE A 299 8.33 -23.52 27.55
CA ILE A 299 9.78 -23.40 27.75
C ILE A 299 10.27 -24.40 28.78
N ALA A 300 9.46 -24.64 29.83
CA ALA A 300 9.79 -25.59 30.86
C ALA A 300 8.54 -26.04 31.62
N VAL A 301 8.59 -27.29 32.08
CA VAL A 301 7.60 -27.87 32.98
C VAL A 301 8.34 -28.26 34.25
N PHE A 302 7.99 -27.64 35.36
CA PHE A 302 8.56 -27.97 36.67
C PHE A 302 7.44 -28.34 37.65
N THR A 303 7.71 -29.29 38.54
CA THR A 303 6.80 -29.64 39.63
C THR A 303 7.27 -28.95 40.90
N ILE A 304 6.46 -28.03 41.43
CA ILE A 304 6.70 -27.39 42.73
C ILE A 304 5.57 -27.84 43.67
N CYS A 305 5.90 -28.52 44.77
CA CYS A 305 4.94 -28.99 45.76
C CYS A 305 3.74 -29.76 45.17
N ASN A 306 4.01 -30.73 44.28
CA ASN A 306 3.00 -31.51 43.54
C ASN A 306 2.07 -30.69 42.61
N SER A 307 2.37 -29.41 42.36
CA SER A 307 1.71 -28.62 41.31
C SER A 307 2.61 -28.49 40.09
N LEU A 308 2.01 -28.73 38.92
CA LEU A 308 2.66 -28.54 37.63
C LEU A 308 2.71 -27.05 37.30
N VAL A 309 3.92 -26.51 37.15
CA VAL A 309 4.15 -25.13 36.70
C VAL A 309 4.67 -25.18 35.26
N ILE A 310 3.88 -24.64 34.34
CA ILE A 310 4.24 -24.53 32.92
C ILE A 310 4.73 -23.10 32.66
N GLN A 311 6.03 -22.94 32.41
CA GLN A 311 6.57 -21.66 31.95
C GLN A 311 6.38 -21.56 30.44
N LYS A 312 5.60 -20.57 29.99
CA LYS A 312 5.37 -20.30 28.57
C LYS A 312 6.15 -19.05 28.12
N ALA A 313 6.79 -19.09 26.94
CA ALA A 313 7.26 -17.92 26.21
C ALA A 313 6.18 -17.63 25.19
N LEU A 314 5.68 -16.41 25.22
CA LEU A 314 4.58 -16.00 24.40
C LEU A 314 5.15 -14.95 23.45
N GLN A 315 5.72 -15.40 22.33
CA GLN A 315 6.46 -14.52 21.43
C GLN A 315 5.57 -13.38 20.89
N VAL A 316 4.25 -13.59 20.91
CA VAL A 316 3.23 -12.61 20.53
C VAL A 316 2.86 -11.60 21.63
N ASP A 317 3.25 -11.81 22.89
CA ASP A 317 2.75 -11.00 24.01
C ASP A 317 3.22 -9.54 23.94
N PHE A 318 4.44 -9.30 23.45
CA PHE A 318 4.93 -7.94 23.28
C PHE A 318 4.09 -7.18 22.24
N ALA A 319 3.81 -7.80 21.08
CA ALA A 319 2.94 -7.21 20.07
C ALA A 319 1.50 -7.01 20.57
N LYS A 320 0.98 -7.97 21.34
CA LYS A 320 -0.35 -7.92 21.97
C LYS A 320 -0.48 -6.77 22.97
N ASP A 321 0.62 -6.38 23.63
CA ASP A 321 0.65 -5.25 24.56
C ASP A 321 0.85 -3.90 23.84
N VAL A 322 1.73 -3.84 22.83
CA VAL A 322 2.07 -2.61 22.10
C VAL A 322 0.96 -2.19 21.14
N GLY A 323 0.42 -3.13 20.35
CA GLY A 323 -0.51 -2.84 19.26
C GLY A 323 -1.74 -2.03 19.69
N PRO A 324 -2.54 -2.51 20.67
CA PRO A 324 -3.71 -1.76 21.16
C PRO A 324 -3.37 -0.38 21.71
N LYS A 325 -2.21 -0.23 22.38
CA LYS A 325 -1.77 1.07 22.93
C LYS A 325 -1.37 2.05 21.84
N ALA A 326 -0.66 1.57 20.80
CA ALA A 326 -0.31 2.37 19.64
C ALA A 326 -1.55 2.80 18.85
N LEU A 327 -2.49 1.86 18.61
CA LEU A 327 -3.77 2.17 17.98
C LEU A 327 -4.52 3.25 18.78
N ARG A 328 -4.59 3.10 20.11
CA ARG A 328 -5.24 4.07 20.99
C ARG A 328 -4.55 5.44 20.99
N PHE A 329 -3.23 5.45 20.91
CA PHE A 329 -2.45 6.68 20.75
C PHE A 329 -2.87 7.41 19.46
N TYR A 330 -2.97 6.71 18.33
CA TYR A 330 -3.37 7.30 17.05
C TYR A 330 -4.81 7.82 17.04
N GLU A 331 -5.76 7.10 17.64
CA GLU A 331 -7.13 7.59 17.77
C GLU A 331 -7.17 8.96 18.47
N LYS A 332 -6.40 9.10 19.55
CA LYS A 332 -6.27 10.36 20.30
C LYS A 332 -5.52 11.40 19.49
N PHE A 333 -4.37 11.04 18.90
CA PHE A 333 -3.51 11.95 18.16
C PHE A 333 -4.23 12.53 16.95
N PHE A 334 -4.82 11.70 16.09
CA PHE A 334 -5.56 12.17 14.91
C PHE A 334 -6.95 12.70 15.22
N ASN A 335 -7.47 12.46 16.43
CA ASN A 335 -8.84 12.81 16.82
C ASN A 335 -9.88 12.30 15.80
N ILE A 336 -9.68 11.04 15.40
CA ILE A 336 -10.50 10.23 14.50
C ILE A 336 -10.38 8.80 15.02
N GLY A 337 -11.49 8.17 15.38
CA GLY A 337 -11.49 6.78 15.86
C GLY A 337 -11.09 5.79 14.76
N TYR A 338 -10.58 4.62 15.15
CA TYR A 338 -10.31 3.55 14.20
C TYR A 338 -11.63 3.05 13.57
N PRO A 339 -11.75 3.00 12.23
CA PRO A 339 -13.06 2.82 11.59
C PRO A 339 -13.56 1.39 11.53
N LEU A 340 -12.71 0.38 11.79
CA LEU A 340 -13.10 -1.03 11.69
C LEU A 340 -13.38 -1.65 13.07
N PRO A 341 -14.25 -2.66 13.14
CA PRO A 341 -14.59 -3.34 14.41
C PRO A 341 -13.46 -4.22 14.96
N LYS A 342 -12.42 -4.50 14.15
CA LYS A 342 -11.29 -5.34 14.55
C LYS A 342 -9.98 -4.96 13.88
N GLN A 343 -8.88 -5.38 14.50
CA GLN A 343 -7.53 -5.33 13.96
C GLN A 343 -6.83 -6.66 14.26
N ASP A 344 -6.54 -7.41 13.20
CA ASP A 344 -5.69 -8.60 13.27
C ASP A 344 -4.26 -8.24 12.83
N MET A 345 -3.26 -8.83 13.49
CA MET A 345 -1.86 -8.76 13.10
C MET A 345 -1.32 -10.17 13.00
N ILE A 346 -0.74 -10.56 11.86
CA ILE A 346 -0.32 -11.94 11.61
C ILE A 346 1.16 -12.05 11.26
N ALA A 347 1.86 -12.97 11.95
CA ALA A 347 3.27 -13.29 11.69
C ALA A 347 3.39 -14.36 10.59
N ILE A 348 3.86 -13.98 9.42
CA ILE A 348 4.04 -14.83 8.24
C ILE A 348 5.51 -15.29 8.13
N PRO A 349 5.77 -16.60 7.95
CA PRO A 349 7.12 -17.15 7.80
C PRO A 349 7.87 -16.61 6.58
N ASP A 350 7.25 -16.68 5.40
CA ASP A 350 7.82 -16.19 4.14
C ASP A 350 7.11 -14.91 3.71
N PHE A 351 7.73 -13.76 3.99
CA PHE A 351 7.18 -12.44 3.66
C PHE A 351 8.28 -11.57 3.04
N SER A 352 8.06 -11.15 1.78
CA SER A 352 9.02 -10.40 0.97
C SER A 352 9.34 -9.05 1.61
N ALA A 353 8.29 -8.33 2.00
CA ALA A 353 8.38 -7.06 2.71
C ALA A 353 8.71 -7.26 4.20
N GLY A 354 8.77 -6.15 4.94
CA GLY A 354 8.87 -6.16 6.40
C GLY A 354 7.51 -6.43 7.04
N ALA A 355 6.53 -5.58 6.71
CA ALA A 355 5.13 -5.71 7.02
C ALA A 355 4.29 -5.07 5.89
N MET A 356 2.97 -5.18 5.96
CA MET A 356 2.01 -4.61 5.01
C MET A 356 0.72 -4.28 5.73
N GLU A 357 0.22 -3.06 5.54
CA GLU A 357 -0.78 -2.40 6.38
C GLU A 357 -2.24 -2.81 6.11
N ASN A 358 -2.47 -3.95 5.45
CA ASN A 358 -3.79 -4.30 4.91
C ASN A 358 -4.90 -4.05 5.94
N TRP A 359 -5.96 -3.33 5.54
CA TRP A 359 -6.84 -2.68 6.50
C TRP A 359 -7.57 -3.70 7.38
N GLY A 360 -7.30 -3.69 8.69
CA GLY A 360 -7.83 -4.66 9.64
C GLY A 360 -7.14 -6.03 9.67
N LEU A 361 -6.19 -6.32 8.78
CA LEU A 361 -5.38 -7.55 8.76
C LEU A 361 -3.93 -7.25 8.34
N ILE A 362 -3.12 -6.74 9.26
CA ILE A 362 -1.73 -6.39 8.96
C ILE A 362 -0.87 -7.65 8.96
N THR A 363 -0.10 -7.86 7.89
CA THR A 363 0.81 -9.01 7.75
C THR A 363 2.24 -8.58 8.06
N TYR A 364 2.98 -9.39 8.81
CA TYR A 364 4.35 -9.12 9.21
C TYR A 364 5.24 -10.30 8.88
N ARG A 365 6.51 -10.05 8.55
CA ARG A 365 7.54 -11.08 8.74
C ARG A 365 7.64 -11.42 10.23
N GLU A 366 7.87 -12.69 10.57
CA GLU A 366 7.98 -13.13 11.97
C GLU A 366 8.92 -12.25 12.83
N SER A 367 10.06 -11.83 12.28
CA SER A 367 11.05 -10.99 12.99
C SER A 367 10.57 -9.59 13.37
N TYR A 368 9.48 -9.10 12.78
CA TYR A 368 8.90 -7.78 13.03
C TYR A 368 7.61 -7.83 13.86
N LEU A 369 7.14 -9.02 14.26
CA LEU A 369 5.99 -9.17 15.15
C LEU A 369 6.28 -10.03 16.39
N LEU A 370 7.12 -11.05 16.24
CA LEU A 370 7.46 -11.98 17.31
C LEU A 370 8.68 -11.50 18.11
N TYR A 371 8.58 -11.54 19.44
CA TYR A 371 9.65 -11.16 20.36
C TYR A 371 9.75 -12.14 21.52
N ASP A 372 10.93 -12.76 21.71
CA ASP A 372 11.22 -13.59 22.87
C ASP A 372 12.24 -12.88 23.79
N PRO A 373 11.85 -12.42 24.99
CA PRO A 373 12.76 -11.72 25.89
C PRO A 373 13.96 -12.56 26.36
N LYS A 374 13.95 -13.88 26.17
CA LYS A 374 15.06 -14.76 26.56
C LYS A 374 16.17 -14.86 25.51
N VAL A 375 15.86 -14.62 24.23
CA VAL A 375 16.81 -14.81 23.12
C VAL A 375 16.90 -13.62 22.17
N SER A 376 15.86 -12.79 22.08
CA SER A 376 15.83 -11.61 21.22
C SER A 376 16.58 -10.44 21.84
N ALA A 377 17.39 -9.76 21.03
CA ALA A 377 18.11 -8.56 21.44
C ALA A 377 17.16 -7.39 21.73
N LYS A 378 17.62 -6.40 22.51
CA LYS A 378 16.82 -5.19 22.79
C LYS A 378 16.56 -4.34 21.55
N VAL A 379 17.48 -4.33 20.59
CA VAL A 379 17.23 -3.70 19.28
C VAL A 379 16.05 -4.34 18.56
N SER A 380 15.88 -5.67 18.65
CA SER A 380 14.72 -6.37 18.07
C SER A 380 13.43 -5.97 18.76
N GLN A 381 13.45 -5.73 20.08
CA GLN A 381 12.28 -5.23 20.82
C GLN A 381 11.83 -3.86 20.29
N HIS A 382 12.79 -2.95 20.08
CA HIS A 382 12.52 -1.64 19.50
C HIS A 382 12.02 -1.75 18.06
N SER A 383 12.66 -2.56 17.22
CA SER A 383 12.22 -2.78 15.83
C SER A 383 10.80 -3.32 15.74
N VAL A 384 10.42 -4.29 16.59
CA VAL A 384 9.04 -4.81 16.63
C VAL A 384 8.07 -3.69 17.01
N ALA A 385 8.37 -2.89 18.02
CA ALA A 385 7.49 -1.77 18.41
C ALA A 385 7.36 -0.71 17.31
N SER A 386 8.47 -0.36 16.64
CA SER A 386 8.50 0.62 15.55
C SER A 386 7.69 0.15 14.34
N VAL A 387 7.88 -1.09 13.87
CA VAL A 387 7.11 -1.62 12.73
C VAL A 387 5.63 -1.73 13.09
N ILE A 388 5.28 -2.22 14.28
CA ILE A 388 3.87 -2.23 14.73
C ILE A 388 3.26 -0.82 14.70
N ALA A 389 4.00 0.19 15.18
CA ALA A 389 3.53 1.56 15.18
C ALA A 389 3.41 2.14 13.76
N HIS A 390 4.32 1.78 12.85
CA HIS A 390 4.30 2.16 11.44
C HIS A 390 3.04 1.65 10.74
N GLU A 391 2.80 0.34 10.80
CA GLU A 391 1.63 -0.28 10.15
C GLU A 391 0.30 0.20 10.75
N LEU A 392 0.27 0.50 12.04
CA LEU A 392 -0.93 1.05 12.69
C LEU A 392 -1.16 2.52 12.33
N ALA A 393 -0.11 3.30 11.99
CA ALA A 393 -0.27 4.66 11.47
C ALA A 393 -0.93 4.64 10.08
N HIS A 394 -0.60 3.64 9.25
CA HIS A 394 -1.17 3.48 7.93
C HIS A 394 -2.70 3.28 7.92
N GLN A 395 -3.28 2.84 9.03
CA GLN A 395 -4.73 2.74 9.17
C GLN A 395 -5.45 4.09 8.97
N TRP A 396 -4.72 5.21 9.14
CA TRP A 396 -5.15 6.55 8.73
C TRP A 396 -4.45 7.04 7.45
N PHE A 397 -3.13 6.87 7.36
CA PHE A 397 -2.31 7.34 6.22
C PHE A 397 -1.98 6.21 5.25
N GLY A 398 -2.80 6.05 4.22
CA GLY A 398 -2.71 4.96 3.25
C GLY A 398 -4.06 4.27 3.14
N ASN A 399 -4.66 3.90 4.28
CA ASN A 399 -5.93 3.18 4.29
C ASN A 399 -7.12 4.12 4.23
N LEU A 400 -7.33 4.91 5.28
CA LEU A 400 -8.43 5.89 5.34
C LEU A 400 -8.25 6.94 4.24
N VAL A 401 -7.10 7.63 4.23
CA VAL A 401 -6.74 8.56 3.17
C VAL A 401 -5.59 7.97 2.37
N THR A 402 -5.87 7.64 1.12
CA THR A 402 -4.93 7.01 0.19
C THR A 402 -4.44 8.05 -0.81
N MET A 403 -3.16 8.01 -1.19
CA MET A 403 -2.65 8.82 -2.29
C MET A 403 -3.43 8.54 -3.59
N LYS A 404 -3.60 9.56 -4.44
CA LYS A 404 -4.30 9.39 -5.73
C LYS A 404 -3.54 8.46 -6.69
N TRP A 405 -2.21 8.50 -6.64
CA TRP A 405 -1.33 7.67 -7.44
C TRP A 405 0.02 7.52 -6.73
N TRP A 406 0.76 6.48 -7.08
CA TRP A 406 2.06 6.12 -6.49
C TRP A 406 3.12 7.23 -6.55
N THR A 407 2.94 8.22 -7.43
CA THR A 407 3.77 9.44 -7.45
C THR A 407 3.90 10.12 -6.09
N ASP A 408 2.87 10.03 -5.24
CA ASP A 408 2.86 10.61 -3.90
C ASP A 408 2.92 9.54 -2.80
N LEU A 409 3.57 8.40 -3.05
CA LEU A 409 3.76 7.31 -2.06
C LEU A 409 4.30 7.81 -0.71
N TRP A 410 5.18 8.82 -0.73
CA TRP A 410 5.73 9.43 0.49
C TRP A 410 4.65 9.98 1.46
N LEU A 411 3.43 10.28 0.98
CA LEU A 411 2.31 10.68 1.84
C LEU A 411 1.82 9.54 2.73
N ASN A 412 1.97 8.29 2.30
CA ASN A 412 1.73 7.13 3.13
C ASN A 412 2.97 6.86 3.97
N GLU A 413 4.09 6.58 3.30
CA GLU A 413 5.26 5.98 3.95
C GLU A 413 6.07 6.95 4.79
N GLY A 414 6.21 8.19 4.35
CA GLY A 414 6.86 9.23 5.12
C GLY A 414 6.08 9.59 6.39
N PHE A 415 4.76 9.64 6.30
CA PHE A 415 3.90 9.88 7.46
C PHE A 415 3.90 8.71 8.43
N ALA A 416 3.78 7.48 7.96
CA ALA A 416 3.83 6.30 8.82
C ALA A 416 5.19 6.19 9.53
N THR A 417 6.30 6.43 8.82
CA THR A 417 7.65 6.43 9.39
C THR A 417 7.79 7.50 10.49
N TYR A 418 7.34 8.73 10.23
CA TYR A 418 7.36 9.79 11.25
C TYR A 418 6.49 9.44 12.46
N MET A 419 5.25 9.01 12.22
CA MET A 419 4.29 8.72 13.26
C MET A 419 4.69 7.51 14.12
N ALA A 420 5.38 6.53 13.54
CA ALA A 420 5.97 5.41 14.27
C ALA A 420 6.94 5.92 15.35
N SER A 421 7.87 6.80 14.97
CA SER A 421 8.84 7.38 15.93
C SER A 421 8.15 8.14 17.07
N VAL A 422 7.09 8.90 16.76
CA VAL A 422 6.29 9.65 17.76
C VAL A 422 5.53 8.72 18.68
N ALA A 423 4.87 7.68 18.15
CA ALA A 423 4.09 6.74 18.94
C ALA A 423 4.98 5.88 19.83
N VAL A 424 6.13 5.40 19.32
CA VAL A 424 7.08 4.62 20.11
C VAL A 424 7.68 5.48 21.22
N ASP A 425 8.03 6.74 20.94
CA ASP A 425 8.52 7.67 21.97
C ASP A 425 7.48 7.91 23.07
N HIS A 426 6.21 8.01 22.71
CA HIS A 426 5.10 8.12 23.67
C HIS A 426 4.95 6.86 24.54
N LEU A 427 5.00 5.68 23.94
CA LEU A 427 4.80 4.41 24.64
C LEU A 427 6.03 3.99 25.48
N PHE A 428 7.22 4.35 25.02
CA PHE A 428 8.49 4.01 25.63
C PHE A 428 9.42 5.24 25.72
N PRO A 429 9.11 6.25 26.57
CA PRO A 429 9.88 7.50 26.63
C PRO A 429 11.37 7.32 26.94
N GLN A 430 11.72 6.24 27.63
CA GLN A 430 13.11 5.89 27.94
C GLN A 430 13.94 5.50 26.70
N TRP A 431 13.32 5.26 25.55
CA TRP A 431 14.01 4.93 24.30
C TRP A 431 14.40 6.15 23.48
N ASN A 432 13.80 7.33 23.74
CA ASN A 432 14.12 8.57 23.03
C ASN A 432 13.99 8.42 21.50
N SER A 433 13.00 7.63 21.06
CA SER A 433 12.87 7.14 19.68
C SER A 433 12.74 8.28 18.68
N LEU A 434 12.00 9.34 19.02
CA LEU A 434 11.81 10.49 18.12
C LEU A 434 13.13 11.19 17.79
N GLN A 435 14.07 11.23 18.73
CA GLN A 435 15.39 11.83 18.56
C GLN A 435 16.36 10.86 17.88
N GLU A 436 16.42 9.60 18.35
CA GLU A 436 17.34 8.58 17.83
C GLU A 436 17.01 8.19 16.38
N GLU A 437 15.74 7.88 16.09
CA GLU A 437 15.29 7.54 14.74
C GLU A 437 15.43 8.74 13.81
N GLY A 438 15.01 9.93 14.27
CA GLY A 438 15.14 11.13 13.45
C GLY A 438 16.59 11.54 13.14
N ALA A 439 17.55 11.24 14.01
CA ALA A 439 18.97 11.43 13.71
C ALA A 439 19.49 10.36 12.72
N THR A 440 19.11 9.10 12.95
CA THR A 440 19.49 7.96 12.11
C THR A 440 18.94 8.10 10.69
N ASP A 441 17.70 8.55 10.55
CA ASP A 441 17.03 8.78 9.28
C ASP A 441 17.71 9.89 8.50
N MET A 442 18.03 11.02 9.13
CA MET A 442 18.74 12.12 8.48
C MET A 442 20.13 11.69 7.96
N LEU A 443 20.90 10.94 8.76
CA LEU A 443 22.20 10.41 8.34
C LEU A 443 22.07 9.42 7.17
N SER A 444 21.04 8.59 7.18
CA SER A 444 20.71 7.67 6.09
C SER A 444 20.36 8.45 4.82
N VAL A 445 19.48 9.44 4.93
CA VAL A 445 19.02 10.27 3.81
C VAL A 445 20.17 11.00 3.14
N PHE A 446 21.09 11.62 3.90
CA PHE A 446 22.23 12.32 3.32
C PHE A 446 23.11 11.44 2.43
N SER A 447 23.20 10.13 2.71
CA SER A 447 24.00 9.22 1.90
C SER A 447 23.42 9.00 0.50
N PHE A 448 22.11 9.19 0.33
CA PHE A 448 21.42 9.02 -0.96
C PHE A 448 21.07 10.36 -1.60
N ASP A 449 20.57 11.31 -0.82
CA ASP A 449 20.05 12.61 -1.30
C ASP A 449 21.16 13.59 -1.72
N ALA A 450 22.41 13.35 -1.29
CA ALA A 450 23.56 14.12 -1.76
C ALA A 450 24.08 13.65 -3.14
N LEU A 451 23.52 12.57 -3.71
CA LEU A 451 23.94 12.01 -5.00
C LEU A 451 23.10 12.59 -6.15
N ARG A 452 23.72 12.74 -7.32
CA ARG A 452 23.01 13.16 -8.55
C ARG A 452 21.96 12.15 -9.01
N SER A 453 22.06 10.91 -8.58
CA SER A 453 21.12 9.82 -8.88
C SER A 453 19.93 9.77 -7.91
N SER A 454 19.83 10.71 -6.96
CA SER A 454 18.64 10.83 -6.12
C SER A 454 17.44 11.32 -6.92
N HIS A 455 16.26 11.33 -6.29
CA HIS A 455 15.02 11.81 -6.85
C HIS A 455 14.23 12.68 -5.85
N PRO A 456 13.29 13.52 -6.33
CA PRO A 456 12.35 14.21 -5.46
C PRO A 456 11.43 13.21 -4.71
N VAL A 457 10.88 13.62 -3.55
CA VAL A 457 9.95 12.78 -2.77
C VAL A 457 8.62 12.53 -3.49
N SER A 458 8.22 13.41 -4.41
CA SER A 458 7.09 13.19 -5.33
C SER A 458 7.66 13.03 -6.73
N VAL A 459 7.47 11.85 -7.32
CA VAL A 459 8.13 11.44 -8.57
C VAL A 459 7.10 10.90 -9.58
N PRO A 460 7.04 11.44 -10.81
CA PRO A 460 6.13 10.92 -11.83
C PRO A 460 6.43 9.45 -12.13
N ILE A 461 5.39 8.61 -12.12
CA ILE A 461 5.48 7.19 -12.45
C ILE A 461 4.81 6.94 -13.79
N GLY A 462 5.59 6.43 -14.76
CA GLY A 462 5.13 6.06 -16.09
C GLY A 462 4.83 4.57 -16.20
N ASP A 463 5.89 3.75 -16.16
CA ASP A 463 5.76 2.29 -16.14
C ASP A 463 5.47 1.86 -14.69
N PRO A 464 4.38 1.11 -14.41
CA PRO A 464 4.10 0.57 -13.08
C PRO A 464 5.25 -0.23 -12.45
N LYS A 465 6.23 -0.72 -13.22
CA LYS A 465 7.45 -1.36 -12.67
C LYS A 465 8.35 -0.39 -11.91
N GLU A 466 8.27 0.91 -12.20
CA GLU A 466 9.02 1.96 -11.50
C GLU A 466 8.48 2.18 -10.08
N ILE A 467 7.27 1.69 -9.77
CA ILE A 467 6.67 1.86 -8.45
C ILE A 467 7.55 1.24 -7.36
N ASP A 468 8.06 0.03 -7.58
CA ASP A 468 8.91 -0.65 -6.60
C ASP A 468 10.24 0.10 -6.37
N GLU A 469 10.70 0.91 -7.34
CA GLU A 469 11.94 1.68 -7.23
C GLU A 469 11.83 2.86 -6.25
N ILE A 470 10.60 3.30 -5.96
CA ILE A 470 10.35 4.44 -5.08
C ILE A 470 9.93 4.02 -3.67
N PHE A 471 9.84 2.71 -3.39
CA PHE A 471 9.79 2.15 -2.04
C PHE A 471 11.19 2.17 -1.41
N ASP A 472 11.73 3.37 -1.21
CA ASP A 472 13.15 3.59 -0.98
C ASP A 472 13.43 4.51 0.24
N THR A 473 14.71 4.81 0.48
CA THR A 473 15.09 5.70 1.59
C THR A 473 14.50 7.11 1.45
N ILE A 474 14.28 7.59 0.23
CA ILE A 474 13.74 8.92 -0.02
C ILE A 474 12.26 8.99 0.38
N SER A 475 11.41 8.07 -0.10
CA SER A 475 9.97 8.10 0.22
C SER A 475 9.69 7.94 1.72
N TYR A 476 10.42 7.04 2.39
CA TYR A 476 10.23 6.77 3.82
C TYR A 476 10.92 7.84 4.69
N LYS A 477 12.26 7.88 4.65
CA LYS A 477 13.05 8.61 5.65
C LYS A 477 13.17 10.10 5.35
N LYS A 478 13.29 10.48 4.06
CA LYS A 478 13.26 11.91 3.70
C LYS A 478 11.85 12.46 3.86
N GLY A 479 10.82 11.70 3.48
CA GLY A 479 9.41 12.02 3.78
C GLY A 479 9.20 12.29 5.28
N SER A 480 9.58 11.35 6.15
CA SER A 480 9.53 11.49 7.61
C SER A 480 10.27 12.74 8.12
N SER A 481 11.48 12.95 7.62
CA SER A 481 12.32 14.10 8.02
C SER A 481 11.70 15.44 7.64
N LEU A 482 11.05 15.54 6.47
CA LEU A 482 10.32 16.72 6.04
C LEU A 482 9.11 16.99 6.94
N ILE A 483 8.36 15.95 7.31
CA ILE A 483 7.21 16.06 8.20
C ILE A 483 7.66 16.50 9.61
N ARG A 484 8.73 15.90 10.12
CA ARG A 484 9.34 16.32 11.39
C ARG A 484 9.81 17.78 11.34
N MET A 485 10.43 18.21 10.25
CA MET A 485 10.82 19.61 10.05
C MET A 485 9.60 20.53 10.07
N MET A 486 8.51 20.15 9.40
CA MET A 486 7.24 20.89 9.46
C MET A 486 6.66 20.94 10.88
N SER A 487 6.71 19.84 11.62
CA SER A 487 6.29 19.76 13.03
C SER A 487 7.04 20.77 13.90
N LEU A 488 8.36 20.83 13.76
CA LEU A 488 9.21 21.74 14.53
C LEU A 488 9.02 23.21 14.12
N PHE A 489 8.75 23.47 12.84
CA PHE A 489 8.51 24.81 12.33
C PHE A 489 7.14 25.37 12.70
N LEU A 490 6.07 24.56 12.59
CA LEU A 490 4.68 24.97 12.84
C LEU A 490 4.27 24.84 14.31
N GLY A 491 4.95 23.97 15.05
CA GLY A 491 4.54 23.49 16.37
C GLY A 491 3.65 22.23 16.27
N GLU A 492 3.82 21.33 17.23
CA GLU A 492 3.15 20.02 17.26
C GLU A 492 1.61 20.15 17.27
N GLU A 493 1.06 21.07 18.06
CA GLU A 493 -0.39 21.30 18.14
C GLU A 493 -0.96 21.75 16.79
N THR A 494 -0.26 22.63 16.09
CA THR A 494 -0.64 23.13 14.76
C THR A 494 -0.59 22.01 13.73
N LEU A 495 0.50 21.22 13.71
CA LEU A 495 0.63 20.09 12.79
C LEU A 495 -0.48 19.07 13.03
N ARG A 496 -0.71 18.69 14.29
CA ARG A 496 -1.74 17.73 14.67
C ARG A 496 -3.13 18.20 14.24
N ALA A 497 -3.48 19.46 14.48
CA ALA A 497 -4.76 20.03 14.03
C ALA A 497 -4.89 20.01 12.49
N GLY A 498 -3.82 20.36 11.77
CA GLY A 498 -3.78 20.30 10.31
C GLY A 498 -3.97 18.89 9.76
N VAL A 499 -3.25 17.91 10.32
CA VAL A 499 -3.38 16.49 9.99
C VAL A 499 -4.80 15.97 10.26
N SER A 500 -5.37 16.28 11.42
CA SER A 500 -6.74 15.90 11.74
C SER A 500 -7.75 16.47 10.74
N ASN A 501 -7.55 17.71 10.28
CA ASN A 501 -8.44 18.33 9.29
C ASN A 501 -8.28 17.67 7.91
N TYR A 502 -7.04 17.44 7.46
CA TYR A 502 -6.74 16.72 6.23
C TYR A 502 -7.40 15.33 6.20
N LEU A 503 -7.25 14.54 7.27
CA LEU A 503 -7.84 13.21 7.37
C LEU A 503 -9.38 13.25 7.38
N ARG A 504 -10.01 14.28 7.97
CA ARG A 504 -11.48 14.43 7.93
C ARG A 504 -12.01 14.86 6.57
N GLU A 505 -11.26 15.67 5.85
CA GLU A 505 -11.64 16.20 4.54
C GLU A 505 -11.55 15.12 3.44
N HIS A 506 -10.57 14.22 3.55
CA HIS A 506 -10.26 13.23 2.51
C HIS A 506 -10.60 11.77 2.87
N ARG A 507 -11.31 11.53 3.98
CA ARG A 507 -11.71 10.19 4.43
C ARG A 507 -12.60 9.42 3.46
#